data_AF-A2VEU8-F1
#
_entry.id   AF-A2VEU8-F1
#
_cell.length_a   1.000
_cell.length_b   1.000
_cell.length_c   1.000
_cell.angle_alpha   90.00
_cell.angle_beta   90.00
_cell.angle_gamma   90.00
#
_symmetry.space_group_name_H-M   'P 1'
#
loop_
_entity.id
_entity.type
_entity.pdbx_description
1 polymer ?
#
loop_
_entity_poly.entity_id
_entity_poly.type
_entity_poly.pdbx_seq_one_letter_code
_entity_poly.pdbx_strand_id
1 'polypeptide(L)'
;AFQFVYLNSESVLPMPYQVQIIKKNYGIICWRYPQPRQMTSIHIYPVPMPVSRPIHIRCRMEYFSETHETFLHYCDFMLSETSTKQLTPPDRPICATIWRVVILQSLISVDGTCFEGSEDEDLSIEYLQSDFKVDENNDFILHPKVLVGCMRIDTVFRAEKVPKLQLLLCCQDIELNFVNQTDNTGELPKQLNKYRLRQTPNITQTFLTVHVEDLQMHSRIYSRNDFSLQTEMR
;
A
#
# COMPACT_ATOMS: atom_id res chain seq x y z
N ALA A 1 -10.05 -22.59 8.42
CA ALA A 1 -11.04 -21.67 7.82
C ALA A 1 -10.75 -20.25 8.33
N PHE A 2 -11.14 -19.21 7.59
CA PHE A 2 -11.01 -17.83 8.07
C PHE A 2 -12.16 -17.45 9.00
N GLN A 3 -11.89 -16.60 10.00
CA GLN A 3 -12.89 -16.00 10.88
C GLN A 3 -13.26 -14.60 10.37
N PHE A 4 -14.56 -14.32 10.25
CA PHE A 4 -15.05 -12.99 9.87
C PHE A 4 -15.31 -12.15 11.11
N VAL A 5 -14.90 -10.88 11.05
CA VAL A 5 -15.13 -9.89 12.11
C VAL A 5 -15.59 -8.58 11.47
N TYR A 6 -16.62 -7.97 12.04
CA TYR A 6 -17.19 -6.72 11.56
C TYR A 6 -16.73 -5.56 12.46
N LEU A 7 -16.27 -4.48 11.85
CA LEU A 7 -15.73 -3.33 12.56
C LEU A 7 -16.22 -2.02 11.94
N ASN A 8 -16.26 -0.97 12.76
CA ASN A 8 -16.54 0.40 12.32
C ASN A 8 -15.26 1.27 12.24
N SER A 9 -14.10 0.70 12.61
CA SER A 9 -12.82 1.40 12.59
C SER A 9 -11.73 0.58 11.87
N GLU A 10 -10.69 1.28 11.40
CA GLU A 10 -9.51 0.71 10.75
C GLU A 10 -8.29 0.70 11.65
N SER A 11 -8.45 1.04 12.93
CA SER A 11 -7.33 1.22 13.86
C SER A 11 -6.66 -0.09 14.26
N VAL A 12 -7.29 -1.23 13.97
CA VAL A 12 -6.83 -2.55 14.41
C VAL A 12 -6.60 -3.45 13.20
N LEU A 13 -5.38 -3.96 13.07
CA LEU A 13 -5.03 -4.95 12.06
C LEU A 13 -5.66 -6.33 12.37
N PRO A 14 -5.99 -7.15 11.36
CA PRO A 14 -6.55 -8.48 11.59
C PRO A 14 -5.54 -9.41 12.26
N MET A 15 -6.04 -10.35 13.07
CA MET A 15 -5.25 -11.48 13.55
C MET A 15 -5.07 -12.53 12.43
N PRO A 16 -4.08 -13.44 12.52
CA PRO A 16 -3.93 -14.51 11.54
C PRO A 16 -5.22 -15.31 11.35
N TYR A 17 -5.55 -15.61 10.09
CA TYR A 17 -6.80 -16.25 9.68
C TYR A 17 -8.07 -15.42 9.91
N GLN A 18 -7.95 -14.12 10.14
CA GLN A 18 -9.10 -13.23 10.28
C GLN A 18 -9.33 -12.43 8.98
N VAL A 19 -10.60 -12.23 8.65
CA VAL A 19 -11.09 -11.29 7.64
C VAL A 19 -11.93 -10.24 8.38
N GLN A 20 -11.44 -9.00 8.38
CA GLN A 20 -12.17 -7.84 8.86
C GLN A 20 -12.99 -7.23 7.72
N ILE A 21 -14.27 -7.02 7.98
CA ILE A 21 -15.18 -6.28 7.12
C ILE A 21 -15.46 -4.96 7.83
N ILE A 22 -14.94 -3.87 7.27
CA ILE A 22 -15.00 -2.55 7.89
C ILE A 22 -16.03 -1.70 7.15
N LYS A 23 -17.00 -1.19 7.91
CA LYS A 23 -18.08 -0.34 7.43
C LYS A 23 -17.85 1.08 7.93
N LYS A 24 -17.56 2.01 7.01
CA LYS A 24 -17.50 3.46 7.26
C LYS A 24 -18.28 4.16 6.15
N ASN A 25 -17.93 5.41 5.84
CA ASN A 25 -18.35 6.10 4.63
C ASN A 25 -17.96 5.33 3.35
N TYR A 26 -16.93 4.49 3.43
CA TYR A 26 -16.51 3.58 2.37
C TYR A 26 -16.28 2.17 2.95
N GLY A 27 -16.18 1.21 2.05
CA GLY A 27 -16.10 -0.21 2.37
C GLY A 27 -14.71 -0.78 2.32
N ILE A 28 -14.33 -1.60 3.29
CA ILE A 28 -13.02 -2.30 3.29
C ILE A 28 -13.21 -3.77 3.64
N ILE A 29 -12.48 -4.63 2.93
CA ILE A 29 -12.18 -5.99 3.38
C ILE A 29 -10.68 -6.10 3.61
N CYS A 30 -10.28 -6.43 4.82
CA CYS A 30 -8.88 -6.61 5.20
C CYS A 30 -8.68 -8.00 5.78
N TRP A 31 -7.67 -8.75 5.36
CA TRP A 31 -7.42 -10.10 5.84
C TRP A 31 -5.95 -10.36 6.12
N ARG A 32 -5.67 -11.32 7.00
CA ARG A 32 -4.31 -11.71 7.36
C ARG A 32 -4.06 -13.21 7.19
N TYR A 33 -3.03 -13.53 6.43
CA TYR A 33 -2.44 -14.85 6.38
C TYR A 33 -1.49 -15.11 7.56
N PRO A 34 -1.33 -16.37 7.99
CA PRO A 34 -0.36 -16.75 9.03
C PRO A 34 1.11 -16.54 8.61
N GLN A 35 1.38 -16.58 7.30
CA GLN A 35 2.71 -16.42 6.73
C GLN A 35 2.63 -15.44 5.55
N PRO A 36 3.70 -14.69 5.23
CA PRO A 36 3.71 -13.75 4.11
C PRO A 36 3.40 -14.45 2.80
N ARG A 37 2.39 -13.98 2.06
CA ARG A 37 2.02 -14.59 0.78
C ARG A 37 2.21 -13.63 -0.37
N GLN A 38 2.61 -14.19 -1.51
CA GLN A 38 2.63 -13.50 -2.78
C GLN A 38 1.30 -13.75 -3.52
N MET A 39 0.72 -12.68 -4.04
CA MET A 39 -0.42 -12.74 -4.96
C MET A 39 0.02 -13.32 -6.30
N THR A 40 -0.68 -14.36 -6.78
CA THR A 40 -0.36 -15.03 -8.05
C THR A 40 -1.42 -14.81 -9.10
N SER A 41 -2.69 -14.80 -8.71
CA SER A 41 -3.79 -14.45 -9.59
C SER A 41 -4.94 -13.86 -8.79
N ILE A 42 -5.58 -12.82 -9.33
CA ILE A 42 -6.77 -12.21 -8.75
C ILE A 42 -7.83 -12.19 -9.86
N HIS A 43 -8.92 -12.90 -9.64
CA HIS A 43 -10.07 -12.94 -10.52
C HIS A 43 -11.25 -12.29 -9.83
N ILE A 44 -11.90 -11.36 -10.52
CA ILE A 44 -13.08 -10.65 -10.05
C ILE A 44 -14.23 -11.06 -10.95
N TYR A 45 -15.20 -11.76 -10.37
CA TYR A 45 -16.42 -12.13 -11.04
C TYR A 45 -17.41 -10.97 -11.08
N PRO A 46 -18.37 -11.00 -12.01
CA PRO A 46 -19.43 -10.01 -12.09
C PRO A 46 -20.16 -9.87 -10.76
N VAL A 47 -20.45 -8.62 -10.39
CA VAL A 47 -21.21 -8.26 -9.20
C VAL A 47 -22.60 -7.77 -9.65
N PRO A 48 -23.70 -8.28 -9.07
CA PRO A 48 -25.03 -7.78 -9.40
C PRO A 48 -25.15 -6.28 -9.13
N MET A 49 -25.36 -5.48 -10.18
CA MET A 49 -25.59 -4.03 -10.11
C MET A 49 -26.74 -3.62 -11.06
N PRO A 50 -27.32 -2.43 -10.89
CA PRO A 50 -28.36 -1.91 -11.79
C PRO A 50 -27.84 -1.66 -13.22
N VAL A 51 -28.23 -2.52 -14.15
CA VAL A 51 -27.88 -2.41 -15.57
C VAL A 51 -28.50 -1.20 -16.29
N SER A 52 -29.58 -0.62 -15.74
CA SER A 52 -30.26 0.54 -16.33
C SER A 52 -29.53 1.86 -16.08
N ARG A 53 -28.68 1.92 -15.03
CA ARG A 53 -27.83 3.08 -14.68
C ARG A 53 -26.47 2.54 -14.22
N PRO A 54 -25.51 2.32 -15.15
CA PRO A 54 -24.26 1.66 -14.83
C PRO A 54 -23.47 2.47 -13.80
N ILE A 55 -23.18 1.84 -12.66
CA ILE A 55 -22.41 2.46 -11.58
C ILE A 55 -20.96 2.01 -11.67
N HIS A 56 -20.05 2.98 -11.67
CA HIS A 56 -18.62 2.73 -11.73
C HIS A 56 -18.02 2.65 -10.32
N ILE A 57 -17.94 1.45 -9.77
CA ILE A 57 -17.29 1.19 -8.47
C ILE A 57 -15.81 0.86 -8.68
N ARG A 58 -14.95 1.72 -8.15
CA ARG A 58 -13.50 1.64 -8.19
C ARG A 58 -13.02 1.08 -6.87
N CYS A 59 -12.24 0.03 -6.96
CA CYS A 59 -11.61 -0.60 -5.81
C CYS A 59 -10.11 -0.53 -5.95
N ARG A 60 -9.43 -0.59 -4.81
CA ARG A 60 -7.98 -0.66 -4.72
C ARG A 60 -7.58 -1.84 -3.89
N MET A 61 -6.64 -2.61 -4.41
CA MET A 61 -5.93 -3.63 -3.66
C MET A 61 -4.70 -2.99 -3.01
N GLU A 62 -4.48 -3.28 -1.74
CA GLU A 62 -3.36 -2.79 -0.96
C GLU A 62 -2.77 -3.91 -0.09
N TYR A 63 -1.51 -3.74 0.30
CA TYR A 63 -0.82 -4.62 1.24
C TYR A 63 -0.26 -3.82 2.40
N PHE A 64 -0.25 -4.40 3.59
CA PHE A 64 0.40 -3.76 4.73
C PHE A 64 1.90 -3.94 4.62
N SER A 65 2.65 -2.85 4.65
CA SER A 65 4.12 -2.88 4.70
C SER A 65 4.57 -2.69 6.13
N GLU A 66 5.07 -3.76 6.76
CA GLU A 66 5.55 -3.72 8.15
C GLU A 66 6.65 -2.68 8.35
N THR A 67 7.52 -2.47 7.37
CA THR A 67 8.57 -1.44 7.44
C THR A 67 8.08 -0.01 7.34
N HIS A 68 6.93 0.24 6.69
CA HIS A 68 6.35 1.59 6.56
C HIS A 68 5.22 1.81 7.57
N GLU A 69 4.83 0.77 8.31
CA GLU A 69 3.67 0.74 9.21
C GLU A 69 2.37 1.26 8.56
N THR A 70 2.22 1.06 7.25
CA THR A 70 1.08 1.58 6.48
C THR A 70 0.71 0.65 5.33
N PHE A 71 -0.49 0.86 4.79
CA PHE A 71 -0.96 0.17 3.60
C PHE A 71 -0.39 0.85 2.35
N LEU A 72 0.23 0.05 1.48
CA LEU A 72 0.78 0.48 0.21
C LEU A 72 -0.06 -0.04 -0.94
N HIS A 73 -0.15 0.76 -2.00
CA HIS A 73 -0.88 0.43 -3.21
C HIS A 73 -0.30 -0.82 -3.91
N TYR A 74 -1.19 -1.71 -4.35
CA TYR A 74 -0.86 -2.86 -5.19
C TYR A 74 -1.39 -2.69 -6.62
N CYS A 75 -2.69 -2.47 -6.77
CA CYS A 75 -3.32 -2.15 -8.06
C CYS A 75 -4.74 -1.59 -7.87
N ASP A 76 -5.24 -0.86 -8.86
CA ASP A 76 -6.63 -0.40 -8.92
C ASP A 76 -7.43 -1.24 -9.92
N PHE A 77 -8.73 -1.39 -9.66
CA PHE A 77 -9.66 -2.06 -10.57
C PHE A 77 -11.08 -1.51 -10.45
N MET A 78 -11.91 -1.87 -11.41
CA MET A 78 -13.33 -1.54 -11.45
C MET A 78 -14.13 -2.83 -11.35
N LEU A 79 -15.21 -2.78 -10.58
CA LEU A 79 -16.21 -3.85 -10.60
C LEU A 79 -17.03 -3.77 -11.89
N SER A 80 -17.58 -4.90 -12.30
CA SER A 80 -18.44 -5.01 -13.48
C SER A 80 -19.63 -5.88 -13.15
N GLU A 81 -20.75 -5.60 -13.78
CA GLU A 81 -22.01 -6.34 -13.69
C GLU A 81 -22.11 -7.48 -14.71
N THR A 82 -21.28 -7.46 -15.75
CA THR A 82 -21.35 -8.42 -16.87
C THR A 82 -20.05 -9.14 -17.17
N SER A 83 -18.90 -8.56 -16.80
CA SER A 83 -17.60 -9.07 -17.21
C SER A 83 -16.74 -9.51 -16.03
N THR A 84 -16.12 -10.68 -16.18
CA THR A 84 -15.07 -11.14 -15.27
C THR A 84 -13.76 -10.40 -15.61
N LYS A 85 -13.04 -9.94 -14.60
CA LYS A 85 -11.75 -9.29 -14.75
C LYS A 85 -10.64 -10.08 -14.06
N GLN A 86 -9.58 -10.40 -14.79
CA GLN A 86 -8.34 -10.90 -14.20
C GLN A 86 -7.38 -9.71 -14.02
N LEU A 87 -6.86 -9.52 -12.80
CA LEU A 87 -5.89 -8.47 -12.55
C LEU A 87 -4.48 -8.95 -12.86
N THR A 88 -3.71 -8.10 -13.54
CA THR A 88 -2.29 -8.31 -13.75
C THR A 88 -1.54 -7.86 -12.50
N PRO A 89 -0.76 -8.72 -11.84
CA PRO A 89 0.09 -8.31 -10.73
C PRO A 89 1.13 -7.27 -11.21
N PRO A 90 1.62 -6.39 -10.33
CA PRO A 90 2.71 -5.49 -10.65
C PRO A 90 3.99 -6.29 -10.96
N ASP A 91 4.89 -5.70 -11.75
CA ASP A 91 6.13 -6.33 -12.21
C ASP A 91 7.01 -6.84 -11.07
N ARG A 92 6.92 -6.20 -9.91
CA ARG A 92 7.66 -6.58 -8.70
C ARG A 92 6.86 -7.58 -7.87
N PRO A 93 7.45 -8.74 -7.49
CA PRO A 93 6.82 -9.64 -6.56
C PRO A 93 6.71 -9.00 -5.17
N ILE A 94 5.48 -8.89 -4.66
CA ILE A 94 5.19 -8.38 -3.33
C ILE A 94 4.73 -9.54 -2.45
N CYS A 95 5.32 -9.65 -1.27
CA CYS A 95 4.98 -10.65 -0.28
C CYS A 95 4.56 -9.94 1.00
N ALA A 96 3.34 -10.19 1.47
CA ALA A 96 2.79 -9.56 2.66
C ALA A 96 1.88 -10.54 3.42
N THR A 97 1.78 -10.34 4.72
CA THR A 97 0.87 -11.10 5.60
C THR A 97 -0.54 -10.55 5.54
N ILE A 98 -0.68 -9.22 5.42
CA ILE A 98 -1.97 -8.52 5.46
C ILE A 98 -2.23 -7.86 4.11
N TRP A 99 -3.44 -8.08 3.61
CA TRP A 99 -3.92 -7.54 2.36
C TRP A 99 -5.30 -6.93 2.58
N ARG A 100 -5.64 -5.91 1.81
CA ARG A 100 -6.98 -5.33 1.84
C ARG A 100 -7.46 -4.88 0.47
N VAL A 101 -8.77 -4.86 0.32
CA VAL A 101 -9.47 -4.17 -0.77
C VAL A 101 -10.25 -3.01 -0.18
N VAL A 102 -10.04 -1.83 -0.74
CA VAL A 102 -10.73 -0.58 -0.38
C VAL A 102 -11.66 -0.18 -1.53
N ILE A 103 -12.93 0.03 -1.24
CA ILE A 103 -13.88 0.67 -2.16
C ILE A 103 -13.62 2.18 -2.08
N LEU A 104 -13.32 2.82 -3.20
CA LEU A 104 -12.91 4.23 -3.23
C LEU A 104 -14.11 5.21 -3.28
N GLN A 105 -15.31 4.71 -3.55
CA GLN A 105 -16.55 5.50 -3.52
C GLN A 105 -17.19 5.48 -2.13
N SER A 106 -17.84 6.60 -1.80
CA SER A 106 -18.70 6.68 -0.62
C SER A 106 -19.97 5.83 -0.84
N LEU A 107 -20.36 5.06 0.16
CA LEU A 107 -21.49 4.12 0.14
C LEU A 107 -22.69 4.66 0.94
N ILE A 108 -23.06 5.92 0.74
CA ILE A 108 -24.11 6.60 1.53
C ILE A 108 -25.48 6.28 0.93
N SER A 109 -26.45 5.91 1.79
CA SER A 109 -27.89 5.92 1.47
C SER A 109 -28.46 7.33 1.64
N VAL A 110 -29.45 7.69 0.82
CA VAL A 110 -30.18 8.96 0.92
C VAL A 110 -30.90 9.12 2.27
N ASP A 111 -31.17 8.03 3.00
CA ASP A 111 -31.77 8.04 4.34
C ASP A 111 -30.78 8.24 5.51
N GLY A 112 -29.48 8.43 5.23
CA GLY A 112 -28.48 8.67 6.28
C GLY A 112 -28.20 7.46 7.18
N THR A 113 -28.85 6.33 6.95
CA THR A 113 -28.63 5.06 7.65
C THR A 113 -27.64 4.20 6.88
N CYS A 114 -26.39 4.15 7.35
CA CYS A 114 -25.41 3.21 6.85
C CYS A 114 -25.70 1.82 7.41
N PHE A 115 -26.28 0.92 6.61
CA PHE A 115 -26.33 -0.53 6.88
C PHE A 115 -26.73 -0.92 8.32
N GLU A 116 -27.91 -0.51 8.80
CA GLU A 116 -28.53 -1.17 9.95
C GLU A 116 -29.11 -2.52 9.49
N GLY A 117 -28.23 -3.50 9.31
CA GLY A 117 -28.62 -4.89 9.48
C GLY A 117 -28.49 -5.18 10.96
N SER A 118 -29.64 -5.37 11.63
CA SER A 118 -29.74 -5.77 13.03
C SER A 118 -28.71 -6.85 13.37
N GLU A 119 -28.12 -6.72 14.55
CA GLU A 119 -27.33 -7.77 15.18
C GLU A 119 -28.17 -9.07 15.17
N ASP A 120 -27.53 -10.19 14.81
CA ASP A 120 -28.06 -11.56 14.92
C ASP A 120 -28.98 -12.12 13.82
N GLU A 121 -28.52 -12.21 12.57
CA GLU A 121 -29.07 -13.23 11.66
C GLU A 121 -27.99 -14.18 11.13
N ASP A 122 -28.09 -15.43 11.59
CA ASP A 122 -27.50 -16.63 11.01
C ASP A 122 -28.00 -16.82 9.56
N LEU A 123 -27.48 -16.04 8.61
CA LEU A 123 -27.88 -16.15 7.21
C LEU A 123 -26.99 -17.15 6.49
N SER A 124 -27.50 -18.38 6.45
CA SER A 124 -27.25 -19.33 5.37
C SER A 124 -27.28 -18.61 4.02
N ILE A 125 -26.39 -19.00 3.10
CA ILE A 125 -26.29 -18.46 1.75
C ILE A 125 -27.50 -18.97 0.95
N GLU A 126 -28.69 -18.51 1.29
CA GLU A 126 -29.83 -18.54 0.39
C GLU A 126 -29.57 -17.47 -0.66
N TYR A 127 -29.73 -17.87 -1.93
CA TYR A 127 -29.62 -16.99 -3.09
C TYR A 127 -30.36 -15.69 -2.79
N LEU A 128 -29.63 -14.57 -2.85
CA LEU A 128 -30.13 -13.21 -2.74
C LEU A 128 -31.30 -12.97 -3.72
N GLN A 129 -32.51 -13.33 -3.31
CA GLN A 129 -33.72 -12.62 -3.66
C GLN A 129 -33.89 -11.51 -2.62
N SER A 130 -32.89 -10.62 -2.53
CA SER A 130 -33.15 -9.30 -1.97
C SER A 130 -33.98 -8.57 -3.01
N ASP A 131 -35.24 -8.30 -2.70
CA ASP A 131 -36.07 -7.37 -3.45
C ASP A 131 -35.28 -6.06 -3.64
N PHE A 132 -34.66 -5.91 -4.81
CA PHE A 132 -34.00 -4.67 -5.22
C PHE A 132 -35.09 -3.64 -5.45
N LYS A 133 -35.52 -2.94 -4.39
CA LYS A 133 -36.33 -1.74 -4.51
C LYS A 133 -35.46 -0.64 -5.12
N VAL A 134 -35.47 -0.58 -6.44
CA VAL A 134 -35.00 0.56 -7.22
C VAL A 134 -36.03 1.67 -6.97
N ASP A 135 -35.86 2.43 -5.89
CA ASP A 135 -36.55 3.72 -5.78
C ASP A 135 -35.96 4.65 -6.84
N GLU A 136 -36.78 5.47 -7.48
CA GLU A 136 -36.37 6.26 -8.66
C GLU A 136 -35.27 7.30 -8.34
N ASN A 137 -35.04 7.54 -7.04
CA ASN A 137 -33.99 8.37 -6.44
C ASN A 137 -32.87 7.60 -5.69
N ASN A 138 -32.80 6.26 -5.75
CA ASN A 138 -31.93 5.47 -4.86
C ASN A 138 -30.45 5.42 -5.30
N ASP A 139 -29.58 5.84 -4.37
CA ASP A 139 -28.15 5.56 -4.37
C ASP A 139 -27.90 4.05 -4.27
N PHE A 140 -27.14 3.48 -5.21
CA PHE A 140 -26.72 2.08 -5.15
C PHE A 140 -25.62 1.90 -4.11
N ILE A 141 -25.88 1.05 -3.12
CA ILE A 141 -24.98 0.81 -2.01
C ILE A 141 -24.47 -0.62 -2.06
N LEU A 142 -23.16 -0.77 -2.30
CA LEU A 142 -22.50 -2.07 -2.31
C LEU A 142 -21.96 -2.43 -0.93
N HIS A 143 -22.53 -3.46 -0.30
CA HIS A 143 -21.99 -3.99 0.95
C HIS A 143 -20.58 -4.61 0.73
N PRO A 144 -19.55 -4.28 1.54
CA PRO A 144 -18.18 -4.77 1.30
C PRO A 144 -18.08 -6.29 1.22
N LYS A 145 -18.83 -7.02 2.05
CA LYS A 145 -18.96 -8.50 2.05
C LYS A 145 -19.18 -9.12 0.66
N VAL A 146 -19.80 -8.40 -0.29
CA VAL A 146 -19.94 -8.88 -1.67
C VAL A 146 -18.60 -9.22 -2.31
N LEU A 147 -17.54 -8.47 -1.97
CA LEU A 147 -16.17 -8.70 -2.44
C LEU A 147 -15.61 -10.06 -2.00
N VAL A 148 -16.08 -10.63 -0.88
CA VAL A 148 -15.68 -11.99 -0.45
C VAL A 148 -16.18 -13.05 -1.44
N GLY A 149 -17.39 -12.88 -1.95
CA GLY A 149 -18.04 -13.85 -2.85
C GLY A 149 -17.63 -13.68 -4.31
N CYS A 150 -17.36 -12.44 -4.74
CA CYS A 150 -17.03 -12.16 -6.15
C CYS A 150 -15.54 -12.15 -6.46
N MET A 151 -14.65 -12.34 -5.47
CA MET A 151 -13.21 -12.39 -5.70
C MET A 151 -12.64 -13.78 -5.44
N ARG A 152 -11.87 -14.28 -6.40
CA ARG A 152 -10.99 -15.42 -6.21
C ARG A 152 -9.54 -14.93 -6.22
N ILE A 153 -8.88 -15.14 -5.08
CA ILE A 153 -7.51 -14.68 -4.85
C ILE A 153 -6.62 -15.91 -4.63
N ASP A 154 -5.78 -16.20 -5.62
CA ASP A 154 -4.81 -17.28 -5.56
C ASP A 154 -3.48 -16.72 -5.02
N THR A 155 -3.02 -17.29 -3.91
CA THR A 155 -1.78 -16.87 -3.22
C THR A 155 -0.87 -18.04 -2.92
N VAL A 156 0.44 -17.76 -2.89
CA VAL A 156 1.45 -18.77 -2.57
C VAL A 156 2.41 -18.26 -1.50
N PHE A 157 2.81 -19.13 -0.59
CA PHE A 157 3.96 -18.90 0.28
C PHE A 157 5.22 -19.42 -0.42
N ARG A 158 6.21 -18.54 -0.61
CA ARG A 158 7.54 -18.90 -1.12
C ARG A 158 8.59 -18.30 -0.21
N ALA A 159 9.20 -19.12 0.64
CA ALA A 159 10.18 -18.67 1.63
C ALA A 159 11.34 -17.87 1.01
N GLU A 160 11.79 -18.25 -0.19
CA GLU A 160 12.86 -17.55 -0.93
C GLU A 160 12.50 -16.12 -1.32
N LYS A 161 11.21 -15.81 -1.47
CA LYS A 161 10.68 -14.48 -1.83
C LYS A 161 10.21 -13.69 -0.61
N VAL A 162 10.39 -14.22 0.60
CA VAL A 162 10.20 -13.47 1.84
C VAL A 162 11.52 -12.78 2.17
N PRO A 163 11.55 -11.45 2.32
CA PRO A 163 12.76 -10.75 2.69
C PRO A 163 13.20 -11.14 4.10
N LYS A 164 14.48 -11.43 4.26
CA LYS A 164 15.09 -11.79 5.55
C LYS A 164 15.45 -10.55 6.38
N LEU A 165 15.73 -9.44 5.70
CA LEU A 165 15.95 -8.14 6.30
C LEU A 165 15.25 -7.08 5.45
N GLN A 166 14.54 -6.18 6.10
CA GLN A 166 13.97 -5.00 5.47
C GLN A 166 14.38 -3.77 6.29
N LEU A 167 14.78 -2.71 5.60
CA LEU A 167 15.24 -1.45 6.20
C LEU A 167 14.51 -0.30 5.50
N LEU A 168 13.97 0.62 6.30
CA LEU A 168 13.48 1.90 5.85
C LEU A 168 14.31 2.99 6.52
N LEU A 169 14.98 3.81 5.71
CA LEU A 169 15.74 4.97 6.16
C LEU A 169 15.04 6.21 5.61
N CYS A 170 14.59 7.07 6.52
CA CYS A 170 13.96 8.34 6.19
C CYS A 170 14.85 9.45 6.75
N CYS A 171 15.43 10.26 5.88
CA CYS A 171 16.23 11.41 6.24
C CYS A 171 15.55 12.65 5.69
N GLN A 172 15.09 13.52 6.58
CA GLN A 172 14.35 14.72 6.19
C GLN A 172 15.27 15.78 5.58
N ASP A 173 16.49 15.89 6.11
CA ASP A 173 17.46 16.88 5.68
C ASP A 173 18.89 16.32 5.77
N ILE A 174 19.61 16.32 4.66
CA ILE A 174 21.02 15.94 4.57
C ILE A 174 21.79 17.09 3.91
N GLU A 175 22.65 17.74 4.69
CA GLU A 175 23.59 18.75 4.19
C GLU A 175 25.02 18.19 4.18
N LEU A 176 25.61 18.09 2.99
CA LEU A 176 27.00 17.69 2.78
C LEU A 176 27.83 18.90 2.37
N ASN A 177 28.70 19.35 3.27
CA ASN A 177 29.60 20.48 3.05
C ASN A 177 31.00 19.99 2.65
N PHE A 178 31.39 20.27 1.40
CA PHE A 178 32.72 20.01 0.91
C PHE A 178 33.61 21.22 1.18
N VAL A 179 34.55 21.04 2.11
CA VAL A 179 35.49 22.08 2.55
C VAL A 179 36.85 21.89 1.91
N ASN A 180 37.46 23.00 1.51
CA ASN A 180 38.85 23.00 1.14
C ASN A 180 39.70 23.06 2.42
N GLN A 181 40.44 21.98 2.70
CA GLN A 181 41.43 21.96 3.78
C GLN A 181 42.81 22.00 3.14
N THR A 182 43.53 23.10 3.35
CA THR A 182 44.94 23.20 2.92
C THR A 182 45.81 22.33 3.82
N ASP A 183 46.75 21.61 3.21
CA ASP A 183 47.76 20.87 3.97
C ASP A 183 48.64 21.84 4.78
N ASN A 184 48.91 21.51 6.05
CA ASN A 184 49.76 22.30 6.95
C ASN A 184 51.21 22.40 6.45
N THR A 185 51.61 21.57 5.48
CA THR A 185 52.91 21.66 4.81
C THR A 185 53.07 22.92 3.97
N GLY A 186 51.98 23.50 3.46
CA GLY A 186 51.99 24.71 2.64
C GLY A 186 52.71 24.56 1.28
N GLU A 187 53.03 23.34 0.86
CA GLU A 187 53.71 23.08 -0.41
C GLU A 187 52.73 23.19 -1.58
N LEU A 188 52.95 24.19 -2.42
CA LEU A 188 52.18 24.40 -3.64
C LEU A 188 52.73 23.54 -4.79
N PRO A 189 51.89 23.18 -5.79
CA PRO A 189 52.33 22.50 -7.01
C PRO A 189 53.52 23.20 -7.66
N LYS A 190 54.37 22.45 -8.38
CA LYS A 190 55.65 22.95 -8.94
C LYS A 190 55.51 24.22 -9.78
N GLN A 191 54.38 24.42 -10.45
CA GLN A 191 54.08 25.61 -11.25
C GLN A 191 53.88 26.89 -10.40
N LEU A 192 53.57 26.74 -9.11
CA LEU A 192 53.26 27.79 -8.16
C LEU A 192 54.29 27.88 -7.02
N ASN A 193 55.45 27.23 -7.15
CA ASN A 193 56.49 27.16 -6.12
C ASN A 193 57.10 28.52 -5.71
N LYS A 194 56.89 29.58 -6.50
CA LYS A 194 57.30 30.96 -6.20
C LYS A 194 56.32 31.71 -5.32
N TYR A 195 55.13 31.16 -5.12
CA TYR A 195 54.08 31.74 -4.29
C TYR A 195 54.05 31.04 -2.94
N ARG A 196 53.55 31.73 -1.91
CA ARG A 196 53.26 31.14 -0.60
C ARG A 196 51.81 31.41 -0.27
N LEU A 197 51.11 30.38 0.21
CA LEU A 197 49.79 30.56 0.80
C LEU A 197 49.94 31.50 2.02
N ARG A 198 49.18 32.59 2.02
CA ARG A 198 49.13 33.51 3.15
C ARG A 198 48.59 32.70 4.34
N GLN A 199 49.34 32.62 5.43
CA GLN A 199 48.86 32.04 6.69
C GLN A 199 47.66 32.85 7.17
N THR A 200 46.50 32.46 6.67
CA THR A 200 45.21 32.94 7.14
C THR A 200 44.92 32.11 8.39
N PRO A 201 44.18 32.63 9.39
CA PRO A 201 43.63 31.75 10.41
C PRO A 201 42.90 30.60 9.70
N ASN A 202 42.89 29.39 10.25
CA ASN A 202 42.26 28.20 9.66
C ASN A 202 40.81 28.46 9.21
N ILE A 203 40.62 29.06 8.04
CA ILE A 203 39.32 29.38 7.47
C ILE A 203 39.05 28.23 6.53
N THR A 204 38.33 27.23 7.03
CA THR A 204 37.75 26.18 6.20
C THR A 204 36.74 26.84 5.27
N GLN A 205 37.08 26.95 3.98
CA GLN A 205 36.15 27.46 2.98
C GLN A 205 35.35 26.29 2.41
N THR A 206 34.05 26.29 2.62
CA THR A 206 33.14 25.42 1.89
C THR A 206 33.09 25.88 0.44
N PHE A 207 33.45 24.99 -0.50
CA PHE A 207 33.41 25.29 -1.93
C PHE A 207 32.20 24.67 -2.63
N LEU A 208 31.56 23.70 -1.98
CA LEU A 208 30.33 23.07 -2.46
C LEU A 208 29.50 22.60 -1.27
N THR A 209 28.21 22.89 -1.30
CA THR A 209 27.21 22.33 -0.39
C THR A 209 26.24 21.52 -1.23
N VAL A 210 26.05 20.25 -0.89
CA VAL A 210 25.01 19.39 -1.47
C VAL A 210 23.94 19.20 -0.42
N HIS A 211 22.71 19.54 -0.79
CA HIS A 211 21.56 19.47 0.09
C HIS A 211 20.58 18.45 -0.48
N VAL A 212 20.11 17.52 0.34
CA VAL A 212 19.17 16.47 -0.04
C VAL A 212 18.03 16.47 0.98
N GLU A 213 16.85 16.83 0.52
CA GLU A 213 15.62 16.83 1.32
C GLU A 213 14.85 15.52 1.13
N ASP A 214 14.11 15.13 2.17
CA ASP A 214 13.11 14.06 2.15
C ASP A 214 13.58 12.74 1.48
N LEU A 215 14.84 12.36 1.75
CA LEU A 215 15.39 11.10 1.28
C LEU A 215 14.70 9.93 1.97
N GLN A 216 14.00 9.11 1.20
CA GLN A 216 13.46 7.83 1.66
C GLN A 216 14.15 6.69 0.92
N MET A 217 14.74 5.77 1.68
CA MET A 217 15.44 4.61 1.16
C MET A 217 14.85 3.34 1.77
N HIS A 218 14.26 2.50 0.92
CA HIS A 218 13.72 1.20 1.29
C HIS A 218 14.57 0.07 0.71
N SER A 219 15.26 -0.66 1.57
CA SER A 219 16.06 -1.83 1.22
C SER A 219 15.37 -3.11 1.67
N ARG A 220 15.38 -4.14 0.80
CA ARG A 220 14.91 -5.49 1.13
C ARG A 220 15.96 -6.50 0.67
N ILE A 221 16.37 -7.37 1.57
CA ILE A 221 17.40 -8.39 1.33
C ILE A 221 16.76 -9.76 1.46
N TYR A 222 16.77 -10.53 0.37
CA TYR A 222 16.21 -11.88 0.30
C TYR A 222 17.32 -12.94 0.45
N SER A 223 18.45 -12.71 -0.23
CA SER A 223 19.65 -13.53 -0.15
C SER A 223 20.90 -12.69 -0.35
N ARG A 224 22.09 -13.31 -0.30
CA ARG A 224 23.38 -12.61 -0.47
C ARG A 224 23.48 -11.87 -1.82
N ASN A 225 22.83 -12.38 -2.87
CA ASN A 225 22.87 -11.81 -4.22
C ASN A 225 21.49 -11.34 -4.72
N ASP A 226 20.44 -11.43 -3.89
CA ASP A 226 19.08 -11.00 -4.23
C ASP A 226 18.66 -9.94 -3.20
N PHE A 227 18.79 -8.69 -3.60
CA PHE A 227 18.37 -7.52 -2.83
C PHE A 227 17.70 -6.51 -3.76
N SER A 228 16.81 -5.72 -3.18
CA SER A 228 16.15 -4.62 -3.88
C SER A 228 16.33 -3.34 -3.06
N LEU A 229 16.76 -2.29 -3.72
CA LEU A 229 16.89 -0.95 -3.15
C LEU A 229 15.94 -0.03 -3.93
N GLN A 230 15.06 0.65 -3.21
CA GLN A 230 14.20 1.68 -3.76
C GLN A 230 14.49 2.97 -3.01
N THR A 231 14.84 4.01 -3.77
CA THR A 231 15.12 5.32 -3.23
C THR A 231 14.15 6.31 -3.85
N GLU A 232 13.53 7.13 -3.01
CA GLU A 232 12.66 8.22 -3.40
C GLU A 232 13.29 9.49 -2.81
N MET A 233 13.50 10.48 -3.67
CA MET A 233 13.91 11.84 -3.29
C MET A 233 12.78 12.75 -3.76
N ARG A 234 12.40 13.71 -2.92
CA ARG A 234 11.33 14.65 -3.23
C ARG A 234 11.86 16.07 -3.34
#